data_AF-A0A3N9NES2-F1
#
_entry.id   AF-A0A3N9NES2-F1
#
_cell.length_a   1.000
_cell.length_b   1.000
_cell.length_c   1.000
_cell.angle_alpha   90.00
_cell.angle_beta   90.00
_cell.angle_gamma   90.00
#
_symmetry.space_group_name_H-M   'P 1'
#
loop_
_entity.id
_entity.type
_entity.pdbx_description
1 polymer ?
#
loop_
_entity_poly.entity_id
_entity_poly.type
_entity_poly.pdbx_seq_one_letter_code
_entity_poly.pdbx_strand_id
1 'polypeptide(L)'
;MANYKISDIEGIGPAYAAKLKKTGVMSTNVLLKKGGTKKGRKELAEKSGVDETLILKWVNRADLLRIKGVGSEYSDLLENAGVDTVKELKTRNAENLHAKMQEVNAKKKLVRLLPSLKSVKKWVAQAAKLDARVTY
;
A
#
# COMPACT_ATOMS: atom_id res chain seq x y z
N MET A 1 -0.91 14.44 4.88
CA MET A 1 -0.62 13.01 4.66
C MET A 1 0.42 12.91 3.56
N ALA A 2 1.30 11.90 3.61
CA ALA A 2 2.30 11.73 2.57
C ALA A 2 1.64 11.49 1.20
N ASN A 3 2.17 12.12 0.15
CA ASN A 3 1.69 11.99 -1.23
C ASN A 3 2.91 11.70 -2.10
N TYR A 4 2.93 10.53 -2.72
CA TYR A 4 4.05 10.08 -3.55
C TYR A 4 3.63 10.04 -5.02
N LYS A 5 4.61 10.03 -5.92
CA LYS A 5 4.32 9.81 -7.34
C LYS A 5 3.78 8.38 -7.49
N ILE A 6 2.91 8.17 -8.49
CA ILE A 6 2.36 6.84 -8.74
C ILE A 6 3.46 5.82 -9.04
N SER A 7 4.54 6.25 -9.71
CA SER A 7 5.71 5.42 -10.00
C SER A 7 6.54 5.03 -8.78
N ASP A 8 6.29 5.64 -7.61
CA ASP A 8 7.04 5.32 -6.39
C ASP A 8 6.45 4.07 -5.71
N ILE A 9 5.23 3.65 -6.07
CA ILE A 9 4.62 2.42 -5.54
C ILE A 9 5.30 1.20 -6.16
N GLU A 10 5.70 0.27 -5.31
CA GLU A 10 6.32 -1.00 -5.72
C GLU A 10 5.44 -1.73 -6.74
N GLY A 11 6.06 -2.26 -7.80
CA GLY A 11 5.36 -2.87 -8.93
C GLY A 11 4.76 -1.92 -9.98
N ILE A 12 4.78 -0.59 -9.78
CA ILE A 12 4.39 0.37 -10.83
C ILE A 12 5.61 0.81 -11.64
N GLY A 13 5.98 0.00 -12.63
CA GLY A 13 6.99 0.36 -13.61
C GLY A 13 6.55 1.47 -14.58
N PRO A 14 7.45 1.99 -15.45
CA PRO A 14 7.18 3.10 -16.35
C PRO A 14 5.96 2.89 -17.26
N ALA A 15 5.75 1.66 -17.74
CA ALA A 15 4.62 1.31 -18.60
C ALA A 15 3.26 1.46 -17.88
N TYR A 16 3.15 0.94 -16.66
CA TYR A 16 1.93 1.08 -15.85
C TYR A 16 1.72 2.51 -15.39
N ALA A 17 2.80 3.20 -14.99
CA ALA A 17 2.74 4.62 -14.63
C ALA A 17 2.19 5.46 -15.80
N ALA A 18 2.61 5.20 -17.04
CA ALA A 18 2.08 5.90 -18.21
C ALA A 18 0.59 5.63 -18.43
N LYS A 19 0.15 4.37 -18.31
CA LYS A 19 -1.27 3.99 -18.42
C LYS A 19 -2.14 4.69 -17.37
N LEU A 20 -1.71 4.69 -16.10
CA LEU A 20 -2.43 5.35 -15.00
C LEU A 20 -2.45 6.87 -15.13
N LYS A 21 -1.35 7.49 -15.59
CA LYS A 21 -1.31 8.93 -15.83
C LYS A 21 -2.32 9.37 -16.89
N LYS A 22 -2.55 8.56 -17.94
CA LYS A 22 -3.58 8.84 -18.97
C LYS A 22 -5.00 8.85 -18.40
N THR A 23 -5.27 8.16 -17.29
CA THR A 23 -6.56 8.21 -16.58
C THR A 23 -6.61 9.30 -15.50
N GLY A 24 -5.58 10.16 -15.47
CA GLY A 24 -5.42 11.22 -14.49
C GLY A 24 -5.07 10.71 -13.10
N VAL A 25 -4.38 9.57 -12.99
CA VAL A 25 -3.82 9.04 -11.72
C VAL A 25 -2.30 9.27 -11.74
N MET A 26 -1.86 10.33 -11.06
CA MET A 26 -0.42 10.69 -11.02
C MET A 26 0.23 10.50 -9.65
N SER A 27 -0.56 10.28 -8.59
CA SER A 27 -0.07 10.19 -7.22
C SER A 27 -0.86 9.17 -6.40
N THR A 28 -0.30 8.76 -5.27
CA THR A 28 -0.94 7.83 -4.32
C THR A 28 -2.30 8.34 -3.82
N ASN A 29 -2.42 9.64 -3.52
CA ASN A 29 -3.69 10.23 -3.10
C ASN A 29 -4.76 10.15 -4.19
N VAL A 30 -4.39 10.39 -5.45
CA VAL A 30 -5.34 10.32 -6.56
C VAL A 30 -5.74 8.88 -6.85
N LEU A 31 -4.79 7.95 -6.75
CA LEU A 31 -5.06 6.52 -6.86
C LEU A 31 -6.05 6.07 -5.78
N LEU A 32 -5.81 6.41 -4.51
CA LEU A 32 -6.74 6.09 -3.42
C LEU A 32 -8.11 6.71 -3.61
N LYS A 33 -8.17 7.98 -4.04
CA LYS A 33 -9.44 8.67 -4.25
C LYS A 33 -10.28 8.00 -5.35
N LYS A 34 -9.65 7.58 -6.45
CA LYS A 34 -10.34 6.98 -7.61
C LYS A 34 -10.55 5.47 -7.47
N GLY A 35 -9.61 4.76 -6.84
CA GLY A 35 -9.59 3.29 -6.73
C GLY A 35 -9.96 2.75 -5.35
N GLY A 36 -10.34 3.60 -4.40
CA GLY A 36 -10.69 3.16 -3.04
C GLY A 36 -11.90 2.21 -3.00
N THR A 37 -12.79 2.25 -3.99
CA THR A 37 -13.96 1.37 -4.07
C THR A 37 -13.83 0.35 -5.19
N LYS A 38 -14.53 -0.80 -5.08
CA LYS A 38 -14.59 -1.81 -6.14
C LYS A 38 -15.02 -1.21 -7.49
N LYS A 39 -16.07 -0.40 -7.50
CA LYS A 39 -16.53 0.32 -8.70
C LYS A 39 -15.41 1.20 -9.27
N GLY A 40 -14.74 1.98 -8.43
CA GLY A 40 -13.65 2.85 -8.85
C GLY A 40 -12.46 2.09 -9.44
N ARG A 41 -12.11 0.92 -8.89
CA ARG A 41 -11.06 0.05 -9.46
C ARG A 41 -11.46 -0.51 -10.81
N LYS A 42 -12.71 -0.97 -10.97
CA LYS A 42 -13.22 -1.44 -12.26
C LYS A 42 -13.15 -0.34 -13.33
N GLU A 43 -13.59 0.87 -13.00
CA GLU A 43 -13.49 2.01 -13.94
C GLU A 43 -12.04 2.36 -14.30
N LEU A 44 -11.12 2.29 -13.33
CA LEU A 44 -9.69 2.49 -13.60
C LEU A 44 -9.13 1.38 -14.49
N ALA A 45 -9.53 0.12 -14.27
CA ALA A 45 -9.10 -1.02 -15.07
C ALA A 45 -9.51 -0.85 -16.53
N GLU A 46 -10.79 -0.55 -16.77
CA GLU A 46 -11.35 -0.30 -18.10
C GLU A 46 -10.63 0.87 -18.82
N LYS A 47 -10.42 2.00 -18.13
CA LYS A 47 -9.81 3.20 -18.74
C LYS A 47 -8.30 3.08 -18.96
N SER A 48 -7.60 2.36 -18.09
CA SER A 48 -6.13 2.25 -18.16
C SER A 48 -5.66 1.01 -18.92
N GLY A 49 -6.52 0.02 -19.14
CA GLY A 49 -6.14 -1.28 -19.68
C GLY A 49 -5.15 -2.00 -18.76
N VAL A 50 -5.35 -1.86 -17.44
CA VAL A 50 -4.60 -2.54 -16.39
C VAL A 50 -5.56 -3.46 -15.65
N ASP A 51 -5.07 -4.63 -15.28
CA ASP A 51 -5.84 -5.60 -14.51
C ASP A 51 -6.34 -5.02 -13.17
N GLU A 52 -7.59 -5.31 -12.83
CA GLU A 52 -8.23 -4.80 -11.61
C GLU A 52 -7.51 -5.28 -10.34
N THR A 53 -6.97 -6.51 -10.35
CA THR A 53 -6.24 -7.06 -9.19
C THR A 53 -4.92 -6.33 -8.96
N LEU A 54 -4.22 -5.91 -10.02
CA LEU A 54 -3.03 -5.07 -9.90
C LEU A 54 -3.38 -3.69 -9.35
N ILE A 55 -4.46 -3.10 -9.82
CA ILE A 55 -4.95 -1.81 -9.30
C ILE A 55 -5.28 -1.94 -7.81
N LEU A 56 -5.94 -3.02 -7.39
CA LEU A 56 -6.24 -3.27 -5.98
C LEU A 56 -4.96 -3.34 -5.13
N LYS A 57 -3.95 -4.10 -5.55
CA LYS A 57 -2.64 -4.16 -4.85
C LYS A 57 -2.02 -2.77 -4.68
N TRP A 58 -2.02 -1.97 -5.74
CA TRP A 58 -1.47 -0.61 -5.65
C TRP A 58 -2.30 0.33 -4.79
N VAL A 59 -3.63 0.19 -4.79
CA VAL A 59 -4.53 0.95 -3.90
C VAL A 59 -4.26 0.58 -2.44
N ASN A 60 -4.07 -0.70 -2.14
CA ASN A 60 -3.73 -1.24 -0.82
C ASN A 60 -2.40 -0.66 -0.32
N ARG A 61 -1.34 -0.75 -1.13
CA ARG A 61 -0.04 -0.12 -0.83
C ARG A 61 -0.17 1.39 -0.63
N ALA A 62 -0.92 2.08 -1.50
CA ALA A 62 -1.18 3.50 -1.37
C ALA A 62 -1.87 3.86 -0.05
N ASP A 63 -2.77 3.00 0.46
CA ASP A 63 -3.40 3.20 1.77
C ASP A 63 -2.37 3.12 2.90
N LEU A 64 -1.49 2.11 2.87
CA LEU A 64 -0.42 1.96 3.86
C LEU A 64 0.59 3.12 3.84
N LEU A 65 0.89 3.69 2.68
CA LEU A 65 1.77 4.85 2.51
C LEU A 65 1.27 6.13 3.24
N ARG A 66 0.02 6.15 3.72
CA ARG A 66 -0.50 7.23 4.57
C ARG A 66 0.17 7.27 5.95
N ILE A 67 0.75 6.15 6.40
CA ILE A 67 1.42 6.03 7.70
C ILE A 67 2.81 6.67 7.63
N LYS A 68 3.11 7.60 8.55
CA LYS A 68 4.43 8.22 8.60
C LYS A 68 5.49 7.17 8.94
N GLY A 69 6.50 7.08 8.08
CA GLY A 69 7.58 6.11 8.19
C GLY A 69 7.34 4.80 7.42
N VAL A 70 6.19 4.64 6.76
CA VAL A 70 5.97 3.56 5.79
C VAL A 70 6.21 4.13 4.39
N GLY A 71 7.34 3.72 3.78
CA GLY A 71 7.65 3.97 2.38
C GLY A 71 7.24 2.78 1.50
N SER A 72 7.59 2.85 0.21
CA SER A 72 7.18 1.85 -0.78
C SER A 72 7.57 0.41 -0.39
N GLU A 73 8.84 0.20 -0.06
CA GLU A 73 9.38 -1.10 0.34
C GLU A 73 8.69 -1.65 1.61
N TYR A 74 8.41 -0.80 2.60
CA TYR A 74 7.70 -1.24 3.81
C TYR A 74 6.22 -1.49 3.56
N SER A 75 5.58 -0.76 2.65
CA SER A 75 4.19 -1.05 2.25
C SER A 75 4.08 -2.40 1.55
N ASP A 76 5.06 -2.74 0.70
CA ASP A 76 5.16 -4.06 0.06
C ASP A 76 5.44 -5.17 1.08
N LEU A 77 6.36 -4.94 2.03
CA LEU A 77 6.63 -5.91 3.10
C LEU A 77 5.41 -6.14 4.01
N LEU A 78 4.64 -5.09 4.33
CA LEU A 78 3.40 -5.20 5.11
C LEU A 78 2.35 -6.03 4.37
N GLU A 79 2.13 -5.76 3.08
CA GLU A 79 1.21 -6.54 2.23
C GLU A 79 1.64 -8.01 2.19
N ASN A 80 2.93 -8.28 1.96
CA ASN A 80 3.47 -9.64 1.95
C ASN A 80 3.45 -10.31 3.34
N ALA A 81 3.38 -9.53 4.43
CA ALA A 81 3.15 -10.02 5.80
C ALA A 81 1.66 -10.21 6.13
N GLY A 82 0.78 -10.02 5.14
CA GLY A 82 -0.67 -10.21 5.26
C GLY A 82 -1.42 -8.99 5.78
N VAL A 83 -0.87 -7.78 5.62
CA VAL A 83 -1.54 -6.52 5.99
C VAL A 83 -1.71 -5.68 4.74
N ASP A 84 -2.91 -5.69 4.18
CA ASP A 84 -3.17 -5.03 2.89
C ASP A 84 -3.52 -3.54 3.05
N THR A 85 -4.11 -3.15 4.19
CA THR A 85 -4.68 -1.81 4.35
C THR A 85 -4.43 -1.23 5.73
N VAL A 86 -4.65 0.08 5.88
CA VAL A 86 -4.65 0.76 7.18
C VAL A 86 -5.72 0.18 8.11
N LYS A 87 -6.86 -0.25 7.54
CA LYS A 87 -7.95 -0.87 8.28
C LYS A 87 -7.52 -2.18 8.95
N GLU A 88 -6.69 -2.97 8.28
CA GLU A 88 -6.12 -4.19 8.85
C GLU A 88 -4.96 -3.88 9.80
N LEU A 89 -4.07 -2.95 9.43
CA LEU A 89 -2.90 -2.61 10.24
C LEU A 89 -3.29 -2.21 11.66
N LYS A 90 -4.37 -1.45 11.83
CA LYS A 90 -4.82 -0.99 13.16
C LYS A 90 -5.32 -2.12 14.08
N THR A 91 -5.65 -3.29 13.55
CA THR A 91 -6.12 -4.44 14.35
C THR A 91 -5.01 -5.46 14.64
N ARG A 92 -3.81 -5.26 14.08
CA ARG A 92 -2.68 -6.19 14.27
C ARG A 92 -2.04 -6.03 15.64
N ASN A 93 -1.65 -7.16 16.23
CA ASN A 93 -0.67 -7.19 17.30
C ASN A 93 0.73 -6.90 16.71
N ALA A 94 1.41 -5.89 17.24
CA ALA A 94 2.66 -5.38 16.66
C ALA A 94 3.82 -6.37 16.78
N GLU A 95 3.90 -7.14 17.86
CA GLU A 95 4.91 -8.17 18.09
C GLU A 95 4.78 -9.31 17.06
N ASN A 96 3.56 -9.82 16.88
CA ASN A 96 3.28 -10.87 15.90
C ASN A 96 3.51 -10.38 14.46
N LEU A 97 3.09 -9.14 14.16
CA LEU A 97 3.33 -8.55 12.84
C LEU A 97 4.83 -8.39 12.57
N HIS A 98 5.60 -7.88 13.54
CA HIS A 98 7.05 -7.73 13.40
C HIS A 98 7.72 -9.09 13.14
N ALA A 99 7.38 -10.13 13.92
CA ALA A 99 7.90 -11.48 13.69
C ALA A 99 7.55 -11.99 12.28
N LYS A 100 6.32 -11.75 11.82
CA LYS A 100 5.91 -12.14 10.45
C LYS A 100 6.68 -11.38 9.38
N MET A 101 6.90 -10.09 9.56
CA MET A 101 7.70 -9.27 8.63
C MET A 101 9.15 -9.78 8.55
N GLN A 102 9.73 -10.23 9.67
CA GLN A 102 11.07 -10.85 9.67
C GLN A 102 11.08 -12.16 8.87
N GLU A 103 10.11 -13.04 9.11
CA GLU A 103 9.98 -14.32 8.38
C GLU A 103 9.83 -14.11 6.87
N VAL A 104 8.97 -13.16 6.49
CA VAL A 104 8.73 -12.82 5.08
C VAL A 104 9.99 -12.24 4.45
N ASN A 105 10.68 -11.32 5.13
CA ASN A 105 11.88 -10.70 4.58
C ASN A 105 13.06 -11.67 4.49
N ALA A 106 13.16 -12.65 5.40
CA ALA A 106 14.17 -13.71 5.30
C ALA A 106 14.02 -14.54 4.02
N LYS A 107 12.77 -14.75 3.57
CA LYS A 107 12.45 -15.51 2.36
C LYS A 107 12.52 -14.68 1.08
N LYS A 108 11.94 -13.47 1.11
CA LYS A 108 11.72 -12.65 -0.09
C LYS A 108 12.69 -11.49 -0.27
N LYS A 109 13.43 -11.11 0.79
CA LYS A 109 14.42 -10.00 0.78
C LYS A 109 13.85 -8.70 0.20
N LEU A 110 12.64 -8.34 0.62
CA LEU A 110 11.90 -7.15 0.14
C LEU A 110 12.52 -5.84 0.63
N VAL A 111 13.14 -5.84 1.82
CA VAL A 111 13.81 -4.68 2.38
C VAL A 111 15.24 -5.00 2.81
N ARG A 112 16.13 -4.02 2.63
CA ARG A 112 17.52 -4.10 3.11
C ARG A 112 17.62 -4.02 4.62
N LEU A 113 16.82 -3.16 5.23
CA LEU A 113 16.76 -2.97 6.67
C LEU A 113 15.35 -3.27 7.16
N LEU A 114 15.22 -4.21 8.09
CA LEU A 114 13.94 -4.51 8.72
C LEU A 114 13.51 -3.37 9.66
N PRO A 115 12.21 -3.05 9.75
CA PRO A 115 11.73 -2.06 10.69
C PRO A 115 11.87 -2.58 12.12
N SER A 116 12.27 -1.70 13.04
CA SER A 116 12.28 -2.05 14.46
C SER A 116 10.85 -2.32 14.98
N LEU A 117 10.70 -3.15 16.02
CA LEU A 117 9.42 -3.33 16.72
C LEU A 117 8.80 -1.99 17.17
N LYS A 118 9.62 -1.03 17.59
CA LYS A 118 9.17 0.33 17.96
C LYS A 118 8.54 1.05 16.77
N SER A 119 9.09 0.89 15.56
CA SER A 119 8.50 1.45 14.34
C SER A 119 7.15 0.80 14.04
N VAL A 120 7.07 -0.53 14.11
CA VAL A 120 5.81 -1.28 13.87
C VAL A 120 4.72 -0.87 14.87
N LYS A 121 5.05 -0.76 16.16
CA LYS A 121 4.12 -0.25 17.19
C LYS A 121 3.60 1.15 16.86
N LYS A 122 4.48 2.06 16.40
CA LYS A 122 4.07 3.40 15.95
C LYS A 122 3.17 3.36 14.73
N TRP A 123 3.39 2.43 13.80
CA TRP A 123 2.54 2.30 12.60
C TRP A 123 1.14 1.82 12.95
N VAL A 124 1.02 0.79 13.80
CA VAL A 124 -0.28 0.31 14.32
C VAL A 124 -1.04 1.43 15.04
N ALA A 125 -0.35 2.18 15.91
CA ALA A 125 -0.94 3.31 16.64
C ALA A 125 -1.37 4.47 15.72
N GLN A 126 -0.62 4.73 14.64
CA GLN A 126 -1.03 5.71 13.63
C GLN A 126 -2.24 5.23 12.83
N ALA A 127 -2.26 3.95 12.45
CA ALA A 127 -3.36 3.36 11.69
C ALA A 127 -4.68 3.43 12.46
N ALA A 128 -4.64 3.27 13.80
CA ALA A 128 -5.81 3.40 14.66
C ALA A 128 -6.48 4.79 14.62
N LYS A 129 -5.75 5.83 14.21
CA LYS A 129 -6.23 7.22 14.12
C LYS A 129 -6.69 7.61 12.71
N LEU A 130 -6.64 6.69 11.76
CA LEU A 130 -6.94 6.96 10.37
C LEU A 130 -8.24 6.26 9.95
N ASP A 131 -9.04 6.99 9.15
CA ASP A 131 -10.22 6.42 8.51
C ASP A 131 -9.82 5.41 7.43
N ALA A 132 -10.65 4.38 7.28
CA ALA A 132 -10.54 3.43 6.19
C ALA A 132 -10.87 4.13 4.85
N ARG A 133 -10.01 3.93 3.84
CA ARG A 133 -10.21 4.51 2.50
C ARG A 133 -10.39 3.47 1.40
N VAL A 134 -10.28 2.18 1.75
CA VAL A 134 -10.43 1.08 0.81
C VAL A 134 -11.65 0.22 1.20
N THR A 135 -12.50 -0.06 0.23
CA THR A 135 -13.65 -0.96 0.33
C THR A 135 -13.55 -2.08 -0.72
N TYR A 136 -14.11 -3.24 -0.39
CA TYR A 136 -14.03 -4.47 -1.17
C TYR A 136 -15.39 -4.83 -1.77
#